data_AF-M1N2F6-F1
#
_entry.id   AF-M1N2F6-F1
#
_cell.length_a   1.000
_cell.length_b   1.000
_cell.length_c   1.000
_cell.angle_alpha   90.00
_cell.angle_beta   90.00
_cell.angle_gamma   90.00
#
_symmetry.space_group_name_H-M   'P 1'
#
loop_
_entity.id
_entity.type
_entity.pdbx_description
1 polymer ?
#
loop_
_entity_poly.entity_id
_entity_poly.type
_entity_poly.pdbx_seq_one_letter_code
_entity_poly.pdbx_strand_id
1 'polypeptide(L)'
;MHVSFNYKTYEESKIATTFSITGGVFNIFGKIIPVTFIVQLIKAIGENNKTGESNLLSIIIFSVILSIVMFIIGFIFNIIAKKIALKEREKRSQLNCEEIDDLIYKKPELKKWFLDNHPDYRLLHRSDIGYKNVDDINTEVDDKKIEFAKKKKRLLIFYFCSFLLVAIAIALFQNDNGRKVNKSESNYKSSEAKNVSSNNGKNSDAEYDKKYQCYVEFNNDIVDCYNQSIDLYFKSKGNSEILKHKYNPNKVDMGPILKQKYDNIEKVKKAANSNPKIEIDEYVIKLADATQKVYDLISEIYYAYGGNEEYGKKNDKTKEQLHKEFYNYVKEYDEIYSNFNKKFDKVSIEHMQSELKKYEDSEDMDSYHTLNMLIKSEELYRYFIDNNITNKNLFSMNLDEYKKLLDDYNKAYLDFQKQDIKGGTTHTSGFKEFVQAYHSFVNNIVNMVNNKTFDSGELDAKPGLVGPDDDEDIQARLYFYIDRMVSEYNSIQLFKK
;
A
#
# COMPACT_ATOMS: atom_id res chain seq x y z
N MET A 1 24.70 -59.90 11.48
CA MET A 1 23.40 -59.52 12.09
C MET A 1 23.05 -58.13 11.58
N HIS A 2 22.05 -57.99 10.70
CA HIS A 2 21.55 -56.66 10.31
C HIS A 2 20.72 -56.12 11.46
N VAL A 3 21.22 -55.10 12.15
CA VAL A 3 20.46 -54.40 13.19
C VAL A 3 19.73 -53.24 12.51
N SER A 4 18.40 -53.30 12.45
CA SER A 4 17.58 -52.21 11.94
C SER A 4 17.44 -51.09 12.97
N PHE A 5 17.80 -49.88 12.56
CA PHE A 5 17.66 -48.66 13.34
C PHE A 5 16.24 -48.11 13.22
N ASN A 6 15.38 -48.40 14.21
CA ASN A 6 14.03 -47.85 14.26
C ASN A 6 14.06 -46.55 15.09
N TYR A 7 14.14 -45.40 14.40
CA TYR A 7 13.93 -44.08 14.98
C TYR A 7 12.90 -43.32 14.16
N LYS A 8 12.26 -42.30 14.75
CA LYS A 8 11.32 -41.43 14.06
C LYS A 8 11.98 -40.10 13.75
N THR A 9 11.84 -39.66 12.51
CA THR A 9 12.18 -38.30 12.09
C THR A 9 10.97 -37.40 12.30
N TYR A 10 11.19 -36.24 12.93
CA TYR A 10 10.19 -35.21 13.14
C TYR A 10 10.58 -34.00 12.29
N GLU A 11 9.88 -33.80 11.18
CA GLU A 11 10.13 -32.67 10.27
C GLU A 11 9.93 -31.32 10.98
N GLU A 12 9.01 -31.30 11.95
CA GLU A 12 8.76 -30.15 12.80
C GLU A 12 9.87 -29.87 13.81
N SER A 13 10.82 -30.75 14.15
CA SER A 13 11.84 -30.43 15.15
C SER A 13 13.11 -31.26 15.00
N LYS A 14 14.22 -30.57 14.70
CA LYS A 14 15.57 -31.17 14.72
C LYS A 14 15.90 -31.72 16.11
N ILE A 15 15.50 -31.02 17.17
CA ILE A 15 15.71 -31.44 18.55
C ILE A 15 14.94 -32.74 18.82
N ALA A 16 13.65 -32.83 18.48
CA ALA A 16 12.88 -34.07 18.65
C ALA A 16 13.48 -35.24 17.87
N THR A 17 13.97 -34.99 16.65
CA THR A 17 14.66 -36.00 15.83
C THR A 17 15.94 -36.50 16.51
N THR A 18 16.76 -35.60 17.05
CA THR A 18 17.96 -35.98 17.82
C THR A 18 17.63 -36.84 19.04
N PHE A 19 16.57 -36.51 19.78
CA PHE A 19 16.11 -37.32 20.91
C PHE A 19 15.61 -38.70 20.48
N SER A 20 14.92 -38.82 19.34
CA SER A 20 14.47 -40.11 18.82
C SER A 20 15.62 -40.99 18.30
N ILE A 21 16.60 -40.40 17.62
CA ILE A 21 17.82 -41.11 17.20
C ILE A 21 18.55 -41.65 18.43
N THR A 22 18.73 -40.81 19.45
CA THR A 22 19.37 -41.18 20.72
C THR A 22 18.62 -42.33 21.41
N GLY A 23 17.28 -42.26 21.47
CA GLY A 23 16.46 -43.35 21.99
C GLY A 23 16.59 -44.66 21.18
N GLY A 24 16.70 -44.54 19.85
CA GLY A 24 16.96 -45.68 18.95
C GLY A 24 18.31 -46.36 19.22
N VAL A 25 19.37 -45.57 19.47
CA VAL A 25 20.70 -46.07 19.85
C VAL A 25 20.62 -46.91 21.14
N PHE A 26 19.98 -46.38 22.18
CA PHE A 26 19.83 -47.08 23.46
C PHE A 26 19.03 -48.38 23.34
N ASN A 27 17.95 -48.39 22.55
CA ASN A 27 17.18 -49.61 22.26
C ASN A 27 18.02 -50.68 21.54
N ILE A 28 18.96 -50.28 20.69
CA ILE A 28 19.86 -51.21 20.00
C ILE A 28 20.89 -51.79 20.96
N PHE A 29 21.51 -50.96 21.79
CA PHE A 29 22.41 -51.47 22.83
C PHE A 29 21.70 -52.46 23.76
N GLY A 30 20.45 -52.17 24.17
CA GLY A 30 19.63 -53.10 24.94
C GLY A 30 19.41 -54.48 24.28
N LYS A 31 19.38 -54.54 22.94
CA LYS A 31 19.26 -55.79 22.15
C LYS A 31 20.59 -56.49 21.89
N ILE A 32 21.68 -55.74 21.72
CA ILE A 32 23.00 -56.30 21.40
C ILE A 32 23.62 -56.91 22.64
N ILE A 33 23.54 -56.24 23.80
CA ILE A 33 24.18 -56.64 25.06
C ILE A 33 23.90 -58.13 25.42
N PRO A 34 22.65 -58.63 25.39
CA PRO A 34 22.36 -60.03 25.69
C PRO A 34 22.93 -60.99 24.65
N VAL A 35 22.95 -60.62 23.37
CA VAL A 35 23.45 -61.45 22.28
C VAL A 35 24.97 -61.58 22.34
N THR A 36 25.68 -60.47 22.54
CA THR A 36 27.13 -60.49 22.76
C THR A 36 27.51 -61.29 23.99
N PHE A 37 26.68 -61.22 25.04
CA PHE A 37 26.88 -62.01 26.25
C PHE A 37 26.65 -63.51 26.01
N ILE A 38 25.59 -63.91 25.30
CA ILE A 38 25.34 -65.32 24.92
C ILE A 38 26.48 -65.88 24.08
N VAL A 39 27.02 -65.11 23.13
CA VAL A 39 28.16 -65.54 22.31
C VAL A 39 29.42 -65.73 23.15
N GLN A 40 29.69 -64.82 24.11
CA GLN A 40 30.81 -64.98 25.05
C GLN A 40 30.61 -66.16 26.00
N LEU A 41 29.37 -66.44 26.42
CA LEU A 41 29.00 -67.59 27.23
C LEU A 41 29.27 -68.91 26.50
N ILE A 42 28.82 -69.02 25.25
CA ILE A 42 29.05 -70.21 24.40
C ILE A 42 30.55 -70.41 24.17
N LYS A 43 31.30 -69.33 23.96
CA LYS A 43 32.76 -69.39 23.80
C LYS A 43 33.48 -69.83 25.08
N ALA A 44 33.06 -69.32 26.24
CA ALA A 44 33.61 -69.70 27.54
C ALA A 44 33.22 -71.12 27.97
N ILE A 45 32.09 -71.67 27.49
CA ILE A 45 31.71 -73.07 27.71
C ILE A 45 32.51 -74.01 26.79
N GLY A 46 32.81 -73.59 25.55
CA GLY A 46 33.63 -74.35 24.61
C GLY A 46 35.13 -74.36 24.94
N GLU A 47 35.64 -73.28 25.53
CA GLU A 47 36.99 -73.18 26.08
C GLU A 47 36.94 -73.60 27.56
N ASN A 48 37.21 -74.87 27.84
CA ASN A 48 37.07 -75.62 29.11
C ASN A 48 37.68 -74.95 30.38
N ASN A 49 37.23 -73.75 30.75
CA ASN A 49 37.75 -72.96 31.87
C ASN A 49 36.86 -73.13 33.09
N LYS A 50 37.33 -73.96 34.02
CA LYS A 50 36.81 -74.09 35.38
C LYS A 50 37.08 -72.81 36.17
N THR A 51 36.23 -71.80 36.03
CA THR A 51 36.20 -70.64 36.94
C THR A 51 34.77 -70.24 37.27
N GLY A 52 34.30 -70.72 38.44
CA GLY A 52 33.33 -70.08 39.34
C GLY A 52 31.90 -69.86 38.83
N GLU A 53 30.99 -70.80 39.14
CA GLU A 53 29.55 -70.68 38.91
C GLU A 53 28.90 -69.42 39.54
N SER A 54 29.48 -68.86 40.61
CA SER A 54 28.92 -67.67 41.32
C SER A 54 29.14 -66.34 40.58
N ASN A 55 30.27 -66.16 39.89
CA ASN A 55 30.53 -64.95 39.09
C ASN A 55 29.66 -64.92 37.83
N LEU A 56 29.38 -66.09 37.26
CA LEU A 56 28.64 -66.23 36.01
C LEU A 56 27.16 -65.82 36.17
N LEU A 57 26.51 -66.21 37.27
CA LEU A 57 25.16 -65.75 37.61
C LEU A 57 25.09 -64.23 37.82
N SER A 58 26.08 -63.65 38.51
CA SER A 58 26.12 -62.21 38.76
C SER A 58 26.27 -61.40 37.46
N ILE A 59 27.06 -61.88 36.51
CA ILE A 59 27.26 -61.25 35.21
C ILE A 59 26.01 -61.41 34.34
N ILE A 60 25.33 -62.56 34.38
CA ILE A 60 24.02 -62.75 33.74
C ILE A 60 23.02 -61.70 34.26
N ILE A 61 22.86 -61.63 35.59
CA ILE A 61 21.91 -60.69 36.21
C ILE A 61 22.26 -59.24 35.85
N PHE A 62 23.55 -58.87 35.91
CA PHE A 62 24.01 -57.54 35.52
C PHE A 62 23.72 -57.22 34.06
N SER A 63 23.93 -58.16 33.13
CA SER A 63 23.64 -57.98 31.71
C SER A 63 22.15 -57.79 31.43
N VAL A 64 21.28 -58.54 32.13
CA VAL A 64 19.82 -58.41 32.02
C VAL A 64 19.36 -57.07 32.57
N ILE A 65 19.85 -56.66 33.75
CA ILE A 65 19.53 -55.36 34.35
C ILE A 65 19.99 -54.23 33.42
N LEU A 66 21.22 -54.31 32.89
CA LEU A 66 21.76 -53.30 31.99
C LEU A 66 20.91 -53.17 30.71
N SER A 67 20.49 -54.30 30.12
CA SER A 67 19.57 -54.29 28.98
C SER A 67 18.22 -53.64 29.31
N ILE A 68 17.62 -53.96 30.46
CA ILE A 68 16.36 -53.36 30.90
C ILE A 68 16.52 -51.84 31.06
N VAL A 69 17.60 -51.38 31.70
CA VAL A 69 17.90 -49.95 31.87
C VAL A 69 18.05 -49.26 30.52
N MET A 70 18.75 -49.86 29.56
CA MET A 70 18.91 -49.30 28.21
C MET A 70 17.56 -49.19 27.47
N PHE A 71 16.65 -50.16 27.63
CA PHE A 71 15.29 -50.05 27.07
C PHE A 71 14.46 -48.95 27.74
N ILE A 72 14.53 -48.81 29.06
CA ILE A 72 13.82 -47.77 29.80
C ILE A 72 14.29 -46.38 29.36
N ILE A 73 15.61 -46.19 29.24
CA ILE A 73 16.20 -44.94 28.75
C ILE A 73 15.73 -44.69 27.31
N GLY A 74 15.84 -45.69 26.42
CA GLY A 74 15.35 -45.58 25.03
C GLY A 74 13.86 -45.20 24.94
N PHE A 75 13.02 -45.72 25.84
CA PHE A 75 11.61 -45.37 25.91
C PHE A 75 11.37 -43.93 26.38
N ILE A 76 12.07 -43.48 27.42
CA ILE A 76 11.97 -42.11 27.94
C ILE A 76 12.36 -41.09 26.87
N PHE A 77 13.48 -41.31 26.18
CA PHE A 77 13.93 -40.43 25.10
C PHE A 77 12.89 -40.31 23.97
N ASN A 78 12.21 -41.41 23.62
CA ASN A 78 11.15 -41.39 22.61
C ASN A 78 9.88 -40.66 23.08
N ILE A 79 9.51 -40.76 24.37
CA ILE A 79 8.40 -39.97 24.93
C ILE A 79 8.73 -38.47 24.90
N ILE A 80 9.95 -38.10 25.30
CA ILE A 80 10.40 -36.70 25.30
C ILE A 80 10.41 -36.15 23.87
N ALA A 81 10.94 -36.90 22.90
CA ALA A 81 10.92 -36.53 21.49
C ALA A 81 9.49 -36.22 21.00
N LYS A 82 8.52 -37.10 21.31
CA LYS A 82 7.12 -36.93 20.92
C LYS A 82 6.50 -35.67 21.55
N LYS A 83 6.78 -35.39 22.83
CA LYS A 83 6.28 -34.19 23.51
C LYS A 83 6.87 -32.90 22.93
N ILE A 84 8.16 -32.87 22.62
CA ILE A 84 8.82 -31.71 22.00
C ILE A 84 8.24 -31.45 20.61
N ALA A 85 8.11 -32.50 19.79
CA ALA A 85 7.53 -32.39 18.45
C ALA A 85 6.10 -31.84 18.47
N LEU A 86 5.26 -32.33 19.39
CA LEU A 86 3.87 -31.87 19.52
C LEU A 86 3.78 -30.40 19.94
N LYS A 87 4.62 -29.97 20.90
CA LYS A 87 4.67 -28.58 21.34
C LYS A 87 5.19 -27.63 20.25
N GLU A 88 6.17 -28.06 19.44
CA GLU A 88 6.64 -27.27 18.30
C GLU A 88 5.61 -27.22 17.17
N ARG A 89 4.86 -28.30 16.93
CA ARG A 89 3.77 -28.34 15.96
C ARG A 89 2.64 -27.37 16.34
N GLU A 90 2.21 -27.37 17.59
CA GLU A 90 1.17 -26.45 18.09
C GLU A 90 1.59 -24.99 17.96
N LYS A 91 2.83 -24.65 18.35
CA LYS A 91 3.37 -23.31 18.15
C LYS A 91 3.38 -22.89 16.68
N ARG A 92 3.77 -23.79 15.79
CA ARG A 92 3.86 -23.50 14.35
C ARG A 92 2.51 -23.44 13.66
N SER A 93 1.48 -24.12 14.18
CA SER A 93 0.11 -24.01 13.68
C SER A 93 -0.61 -22.71 14.07
N GLN A 94 -0.01 -21.93 14.97
CA GLN A 94 -0.55 -20.64 15.42
C GLN A 94 0.11 -19.44 14.73
N LEU A 95 1.12 -19.68 13.88
CA LEU A 95 1.83 -18.63 13.16
C LEU A 95 0.98 -18.11 12.00
N ASN A 96 1.02 -16.81 11.75
CA ASN A 96 0.43 -16.23 10.56
C ASN A 96 1.34 -16.45 9.32
N CYS A 97 0.84 -16.17 8.11
CA CYS A 97 1.60 -16.46 6.88
C CYS A 97 2.93 -15.68 6.78
N GLU A 98 3.02 -14.46 7.30
CA GLU A 98 4.25 -13.66 7.27
C GLU A 98 5.31 -14.24 8.21
N GLU A 99 4.90 -14.68 9.40
CA GLU A 99 5.76 -15.37 10.36
C GLU A 99 6.24 -16.73 9.83
N ILE A 100 5.39 -17.42 9.06
CA ILE A 100 5.75 -18.68 8.39
C ILE A 100 6.80 -18.42 7.31
N ASP A 101 6.65 -17.37 6.50
CA ASP A 101 7.61 -17.02 5.45
C ASP A 101 8.97 -16.59 6.02
N ASP A 102 9.01 -15.80 7.09
CA ASP A 102 10.27 -15.47 7.79
C ASP A 102 10.94 -16.73 8.39
N LEU A 103 10.15 -17.66 8.91
CA LEU A 103 10.66 -18.92 9.44
C LEU A 103 11.19 -19.84 8.33
N ILE A 104 10.54 -19.89 7.18
CA ILE A 104 10.98 -20.65 6.00
C ILE A 104 12.23 -20.00 5.39
N TYR A 105 12.31 -18.68 5.35
CA TYR A 105 13.51 -17.97 4.94
C TYR A 105 14.73 -18.39 5.78
N LYS A 106 14.55 -18.50 7.10
CA LYS A 106 15.58 -18.98 8.03
C LYS A 106 15.80 -20.50 7.98
N LYS A 107 14.78 -21.29 7.63
CA LYS A 107 14.78 -22.76 7.62
C LYS A 107 14.00 -23.32 6.42
N PRO A 108 14.60 -23.33 5.21
CA PRO A 108 13.91 -23.67 3.97
C PRO A 108 13.28 -25.08 3.97
N GLU A 109 13.83 -26.01 4.73
CA GLU A 109 13.33 -27.38 4.87
C GLU A 109 11.90 -27.47 5.42
N LEU A 110 11.41 -26.42 6.10
CA LEU A 110 10.08 -26.39 6.70
C LEU A 110 8.97 -26.06 5.69
N LYS A 111 9.31 -25.58 4.49
CA LYS A 111 8.33 -25.16 3.48
C LYS A 111 7.31 -26.24 3.17
N LYS A 112 7.79 -27.47 2.93
CA LYS A 112 6.94 -28.61 2.62
C LYS A 112 5.98 -28.93 3.77
N TRP A 113 6.48 -28.89 5.00
CA TRP A 113 5.68 -29.16 6.19
C TRP A 113 4.53 -28.16 6.34
N PHE A 114 4.79 -26.87 6.11
CA PHE A 114 3.75 -25.82 6.15
C PHE A 114 2.74 -25.95 5.02
N LEU A 115 3.20 -26.24 3.78
CA LEU A 115 2.30 -26.60 2.68
C LEU A 115 1.43 -27.81 3.03
N ASP A 116 1.95 -28.77 3.79
CA ASP A 116 1.25 -30.00 4.15
C ASP A 116 0.30 -29.87 5.35
N ASN A 117 0.54 -28.91 6.25
CA ASN A 117 -0.13 -28.85 7.55
C ASN A 117 -0.78 -27.50 7.89
N HIS A 118 -0.55 -26.44 7.12
CA HIS A 118 -1.11 -25.11 7.38
C HIS A 118 -2.06 -24.69 6.23
N PRO A 119 -3.38 -24.72 6.42
CA PRO A 119 -4.35 -24.57 5.34
C PRO A 119 -4.30 -23.19 4.68
N ASP A 120 -4.11 -22.12 5.46
CA ASP A 120 -4.03 -20.76 4.94
C ASP A 120 -2.76 -20.54 4.12
N TYR A 121 -1.61 -21.03 4.62
CA TYR A 121 -0.35 -21.06 3.88
C TYR A 121 -0.45 -21.88 2.59
N ARG A 122 -1.06 -23.07 2.63
CA ARG A 122 -1.31 -23.89 1.44
C ARG A 122 -2.18 -23.15 0.41
N LEU A 123 -3.21 -22.45 0.85
CA LEU A 123 -4.10 -21.69 -0.03
C LEU A 123 -3.37 -20.52 -0.70
N LEU A 124 -2.52 -19.81 0.06
CA LEU A 124 -1.69 -18.72 -0.44
C LEU A 124 -0.62 -19.21 -1.44
N HIS A 125 -0.01 -20.36 -1.16
CA HIS A 125 1.09 -20.95 -1.92
C HIS A 125 0.67 -22.12 -2.82
N ARG A 126 -0.61 -22.18 -3.21
CA ARG A 126 -1.19 -23.28 -4.01
C ARG A 126 -0.50 -23.46 -5.37
N SER A 127 0.17 -22.42 -5.87
CA SER A 127 1.00 -22.45 -7.10
C SER A 127 2.41 -23.05 -6.90
N ASP A 128 2.91 -23.16 -5.66
CA ASP A 128 4.27 -23.65 -5.37
C ASP A 128 4.35 -25.18 -5.37
N ILE A 129 3.20 -25.87 -5.38
CA ILE A 129 3.10 -27.33 -5.48
C ILE A 129 3.55 -27.83 -6.87
N GLY A 130 3.75 -26.92 -7.84
CA GLY A 130 4.08 -27.23 -9.23
C GLY A 130 5.54 -27.05 -9.68
N TYR A 131 6.44 -26.43 -8.91
CA TYR A 131 7.80 -26.16 -9.41
C TYR A 131 8.89 -26.38 -8.35
N LYS A 132 9.72 -27.40 -8.61
CA LYS A 132 11.06 -27.57 -8.02
C LYS A 132 12.04 -26.65 -8.76
N ASN A 133 12.81 -25.89 -7.97
CA ASN A 133 14.19 -25.38 -8.11
C ASN A 133 14.19 -24.07 -7.29
N VAL A 134 14.63 -24.02 -6.03
CA VAL A 134 16.01 -24.13 -5.53
C VAL A 134 17.02 -23.68 -6.57
N ASP A 135 17.09 -22.38 -6.80
CA ASP A 135 18.30 -21.63 -7.14
C ASP A 135 17.94 -20.14 -7.07
N ASP A 136 18.13 -19.54 -5.89
CA ASP A 136 18.31 -18.09 -5.69
C ASP A 136 18.68 -17.86 -4.22
N ILE A 137 19.86 -18.35 -3.85
CA ILE A 137 20.52 -17.97 -2.60
C ILE A 137 21.86 -17.34 -2.98
N ASN A 138 22.03 -16.11 -2.51
CA ASN A 138 23.23 -15.26 -2.54
C ASN A 138 23.52 -14.50 -3.84
N THR A 139 22.89 -13.32 -3.94
CA THR A 139 23.62 -12.14 -4.42
C THR A 139 23.16 -10.91 -3.64
N GLU A 140 23.94 -10.56 -2.63
CA GLU A 140 23.91 -9.23 -2.01
C GLU A 140 24.63 -8.30 -2.99
N VAL A 141 23.88 -7.80 -3.98
CA VAL A 141 24.33 -6.69 -4.83
C VAL A 141 23.84 -5.42 -4.14
N ASP A 142 24.74 -4.45 -4.05
CA ASP A 142 24.56 -3.11 -3.49
C ASP A 142 23.48 -2.35 -4.28
N ASP A 143 22.23 -2.73 -4.09
CA ASP A 143 21.09 -2.24 -4.84
C ASP A 143 20.78 -0.81 -4.42
N LYS A 144 21.02 0.16 -5.31
CA LYS A 144 20.45 1.50 -5.20
C LYS A 144 18.93 1.39 -5.23
N LYS A 145 18.29 1.30 -4.06
CA LYS A 145 16.83 1.35 -3.92
C LYS A 145 16.32 2.66 -4.51
N ILE A 146 15.27 2.61 -5.34
CA ILE A 146 14.55 3.84 -5.69
C ILE A 146 13.80 4.27 -4.43
N GLU A 147 14.12 5.45 -3.91
CA GLU A 147 13.21 6.10 -2.98
C GLU A 147 12.14 6.77 -3.84
N PHE A 148 10.99 6.10 -4.01
CA PHE A 148 9.84 6.75 -4.65
C PHE A 148 9.57 8.01 -3.84
N ALA A 149 9.57 9.17 -4.50
CA ALA A 149 9.33 10.42 -3.82
C ALA A 149 7.99 10.31 -3.06
N LYS A 150 8.05 10.37 -1.72
CA LYS A 150 6.90 10.30 -0.79
C LYS A 150 5.90 11.46 -0.94
N LYS A 151 5.90 12.18 -2.07
CA LYS A 151 5.14 13.42 -2.29
C LYS A 151 4.34 13.37 -3.59
N LYS A 152 3.54 12.32 -3.77
CA LYS A 152 2.55 12.26 -4.85
C LYS A 152 1.21 12.64 -4.25
N LYS A 153 0.67 13.76 -4.70
CA LYS A 153 -0.47 14.41 -4.05
C LYS A 153 -1.69 14.44 -4.95
N ARG A 154 -2.83 13.93 -4.48
CA ARG A 154 -4.12 14.21 -5.14
C ARG A 154 -4.49 15.67 -4.95
N LEU A 155 -5.07 16.25 -5.99
CA LEU A 155 -5.50 17.64 -6.03
C LEU A 155 -7.02 17.74 -6.14
N LEU A 156 -7.55 18.86 -5.64
CA LEU A 156 -8.98 19.15 -5.62
C LEU A 156 -9.51 19.45 -7.02
N ILE A 157 -10.55 18.72 -7.39
CA ILE A 157 -11.37 18.93 -8.57
C ILE A 157 -12.44 19.96 -8.22
N PHE A 158 -12.44 21.08 -8.94
CA PHE A 158 -13.46 22.12 -8.79
C PHE A 158 -14.44 22.00 -9.96
N TYR A 159 -15.68 21.58 -9.65
CA TYR A 159 -16.76 21.72 -10.61
C TYR A 159 -17.41 23.07 -10.42
N PHE A 160 -17.40 23.86 -11.50
CA PHE A 160 -18.21 25.06 -11.57
C PHE A 160 -19.68 24.64 -11.47
N CYS A 161 -20.27 24.85 -10.30
CA CYS A 161 -21.71 24.93 -10.17
C CYS A 161 -22.17 25.93 -11.24
N SER A 162 -23.05 25.45 -12.11
CA SER A 162 -23.62 26.17 -13.24
C SER A 162 -24.57 27.29 -12.79
N PHE A 163 -24.13 28.15 -11.89
CA PHE A 163 -24.76 29.43 -11.58
C PHE A 163 -24.79 30.37 -12.79
N LEU A 164 -23.96 30.09 -13.82
CA LEU A 164 -24.06 30.76 -15.11
C LEU A 164 -25.29 30.31 -15.94
N LEU A 165 -25.76 29.05 -15.80
CA LEU A 165 -26.99 28.62 -16.46
C LEU A 165 -28.23 29.24 -15.80
N VAL A 166 -28.19 29.47 -14.48
CA VAL A 166 -29.24 30.21 -13.78
C VAL A 166 -29.20 31.70 -14.14
N ALA A 167 -28.02 32.32 -14.25
CA ALA A 167 -27.91 33.71 -14.68
C ALA A 167 -28.29 33.91 -16.17
N ILE A 168 -27.95 32.96 -17.05
CA ILE A 168 -28.39 32.97 -18.46
C ILE A 168 -29.89 32.65 -18.56
N ALA A 169 -30.43 31.73 -17.77
CA ALA A 169 -31.86 31.47 -17.71
C ALA A 169 -32.63 32.68 -17.16
N ILE A 170 -32.15 33.34 -16.10
CA ILE A 170 -32.76 34.56 -15.57
C ILE A 170 -32.66 35.70 -16.59
N ALA A 171 -31.56 35.84 -17.33
CA ALA A 171 -31.44 36.81 -18.42
C ALA A 171 -32.36 36.51 -19.61
N LEU A 172 -32.63 35.22 -19.90
CA LEU A 172 -33.58 34.80 -20.92
C LEU A 172 -35.04 34.95 -20.46
N PHE A 173 -35.34 34.72 -19.17
CA PHE A 173 -36.68 34.85 -18.59
C PHE A 173 -37.06 36.30 -18.23
N GLN A 174 -36.10 37.19 -17.97
CA GLN A 174 -36.37 38.63 -17.81
C GLN A 174 -36.62 39.35 -19.13
N ASN A 175 -36.25 38.74 -20.26
CA ASN A 175 -36.52 39.30 -21.60
C ASN A 175 -37.92 38.93 -22.14
N ASP A 176 -38.65 38.02 -21.48
CA ASP A 176 -39.96 37.52 -21.94
C ASP A 176 -41.17 38.15 -21.23
N ASN A 177 -40.96 39.07 -20.27
CA ASN A 177 -42.05 39.87 -19.70
C ASN A 177 -42.24 41.18 -20.47
N GLY A 178 -42.64 41.05 -21.74
CA GLY A 178 -42.86 42.17 -22.64
C GLY A 178 -43.87 41.90 -23.75
N ARG A 179 -45.16 41.76 -23.37
CA ARG A 179 -46.39 41.89 -24.19
C ARG A 179 -46.76 40.77 -25.19
N LYS A 180 -47.89 40.12 -24.88
CA LYS A 180 -48.85 39.63 -25.88
C LYS A 180 -49.45 40.81 -26.67
N VAL A 181 -49.61 40.60 -27.99
CA VAL A 181 -50.80 40.86 -28.83
C VAL A 181 -50.46 41.41 -30.24
N ASN A 182 -50.69 40.54 -31.23
CA ASN A 182 -51.17 40.69 -32.61
C ASN A 182 -50.35 41.27 -33.79
N LYS A 183 -50.38 40.43 -34.84
CA LYS A 183 -50.54 40.66 -36.30
C LYS A 183 -49.39 41.26 -37.12
N SER A 184 -48.81 40.34 -37.90
CA SER A 184 -48.61 40.36 -39.36
C SER A 184 -48.10 41.64 -40.05
N GLU A 185 -47.01 41.40 -40.80
CA GLU A 185 -46.58 42.02 -42.05
C GLU A 185 -45.73 43.30 -42.07
N SER A 186 -44.69 43.16 -42.89
CA SER A 186 -44.05 44.15 -43.78
C SER A 186 -42.76 44.84 -43.32
N ASN A 187 -41.74 44.64 -44.17
CA ASN A 187 -40.65 45.52 -44.61
C ASN A 187 -40.25 46.69 -43.70
N TYR A 188 -38.96 46.80 -43.36
CA TYR A 188 -38.01 47.74 -43.98
C TYR A 188 -36.61 47.67 -43.33
N LYS A 189 -35.61 48.03 -44.13
CA LYS A 189 -34.17 48.08 -43.82
C LYS A 189 -33.79 49.07 -42.72
N SER A 190 -32.68 48.72 -42.06
CA SER A 190 -31.60 49.53 -41.48
C SER A 190 -31.94 50.71 -40.55
N SER A 191 -31.42 50.64 -39.33
CA SER A 191 -30.58 51.73 -38.80
C SER A 191 -29.60 51.16 -37.77
N GLU A 192 -28.32 51.51 -37.96
CA GLU A 192 -27.26 51.28 -37.01
C GLU A 192 -27.53 52.07 -35.73
N ALA A 193 -27.39 51.40 -34.57
CA ALA A 193 -27.02 52.05 -33.34
C ALA A 193 -25.98 51.16 -32.64
N LYS A 194 -24.72 51.56 -32.79
CA LYS A 194 -23.61 51.06 -31.97
C LYS A 194 -23.96 51.26 -30.49
N ASN A 195 -23.88 50.20 -29.70
CA ASN A 195 -23.47 50.31 -28.32
C ASN A 195 -22.59 49.12 -27.92
N VAL A 196 -21.29 49.41 -28.02
CA VAL A 196 -20.21 49.11 -27.07
C VAL A 196 -20.15 47.70 -26.49
N SER A 197 -19.18 46.97 -27.04
CA SER A 197 -18.44 45.87 -26.43
C SER A 197 -18.14 46.07 -24.94
N SER A 198 -18.62 45.15 -24.11
CA SER A 198 -17.94 44.71 -22.89
C SER A 198 -18.25 43.23 -22.60
N ASN A 199 -17.75 42.34 -23.46
CA ASN A 199 -17.95 40.88 -23.27
C ASN A 199 -16.66 40.05 -23.29
N ASN A 200 -15.50 40.67 -23.02
CA ASN A 200 -14.21 39.98 -23.10
C ASN A 200 -13.69 39.37 -21.78
N GLY A 201 -14.36 39.57 -20.63
CA GLY A 201 -13.84 39.13 -19.32
C GLY A 201 -14.40 37.81 -18.78
N LYS A 202 -15.64 37.44 -19.10
CA LYS A 202 -16.31 36.28 -18.47
C LYS A 202 -15.99 34.93 -19.13
N ASN A 203 -15.60 34.93 -20.41
CA ASN A 203 -15.25 33.69 -21.11
C ASN A 203 -13.83 33.22 -20.79
N SER A 204 -12.88 34.13 -20.53
CA SER A 204 -11.48 33.75 -20.22
C SER A 204 -11.37 32.99 -18.91
N ASP A 205 -12.14 33.37 -17.89
CA ASP A 205 -12.06 32.74 -16.56
C ASP A 205 -12.64 31.33 -16.60
N ALA A 206 -13.80 31.14 -17.24
CA ALA A 206 -14.38 29.82 -17.42
C ALA A 206 -13.51 28.88 -18.28
N GLU A 207 -12.77 29.41 -19.25
CA GLU A 207 -11.80 28.64 -20.05
C GLU A 207 -10.53 28.30 -19.24
N TYR A 208 -10.04 29.25 -18.42
CA TYR A 208 -8.95 29.01 -17.47
C TYR A 208 -9.32 27.87 -16.51
N ASP A 209 -10.52 27.94 -15.94
CA ASP A 209 -11.00 26.99 -14.94
C ASP A 209 -11.17 25.57 -15.52
N LYS A 210 -11.71 25.45 -16.74
CA LYS A 210 -11.77 24.15 -17.45
C LYS A 210 -10.40 23.57 -17.71
N LYS A 211 -9.43 24.42 -18.06
CA LYS A 211 -8.05 24.02 -18.33
C LYS A 211 -7.35 23.57 -17.05
N TYR A 212 -7.47 24.35 -15.97
CA TYR A 212 -6.99 23.98 -14.63
C TYR A 212 -7.58 22.65 -14.18
N GLN A 213 -8.89 22.47 -14.32
CA GLN A 213 -9.57 21.22 -13.97
C GLN A 213 -9.05 20.02 -14.78
N CYS A 214 -8.74 20.23 -16.07
CA CYS A 214 -8.10 19.19 -16.89
C CYS A 214 -6.71 18.79 -16.35
N TYR A 215 -5.96 19.73 -15.79
CA TYR A 215 -4.64 19.46 -15.19
C TYR A 215 -4.76 18.72 -13.85
N VAL A 216 -5.76 19.07 -13.05
CA VAL A 216 -6.07 18.34 -11.80
C VAL A 216 -6.45 16.89 -12.10
N GLU A 217 -7.36 16.67 -13.05
CA GLU A 217 -7.77 15.32 -13.48
C GLU A 217 -6.55 14.50 -13.92
N PHE A 218 -5.69 15.10 -14.75
CA PHE A 218 -4.46 14.46 -15.21
C PHE A 218 -3.49 14.12 -14.07
N ASN A 219 -3.28 15.03 -13.11
CA ASN A 219 -2.46 14.74 -11.93
C ASN A 219 -3.04 13.58 -11.11
N ASN A 220 -4.35 13.58 -10.89
CA ASN A 220 -5.01 12.53 -10.11
C ASN A 220 -4.90 11.16 -10.80
N ASP A 221 -5.02 11.11 -12.12
CA ASP A 221 -4.79 9.89 -12.92
C ASP A 221 -3.36 9.34 -12.76
N ILE A 222 -2.37 10.24 -12.66
CA ILE A 222 -0.97 9.88 -12.41
C ILE A 222 -0.82 9.28 -11.01
N VAL A 223 -1.37 9.94 -9.99
CA VAL A 223 -1.32 9.44 -8.60
C VAL A 223 -1.98 8.05 -8.53
N ASP A 224 -3.10 7.85 -9.20
CA ASP A 224 -3.75 6.55 -9.32
C ASP A 224 -2.86 5.51 -10.01
N CYS A 225 -2.15 5.88 -11.07
CA CYS A 225 -1.21 4.99 -11.75
C CYS A 225 -0.07 4.54 -10.82
N TYR A 226 0.45 5.45 -9.99
CA TYR A 226 1.45 5.07 -9.00
C TYR A 226 0.91 4.06 -8.00
N ASN A 227 -0.23 4.38 -7.37
CA ASN A 227 -0.82 3.55 -6.33
C ASN A 227 -1.25 2.17 -6.84
N GLN A 228 -1.82 2.10 -8.05
CA GLN A 228 -2.44 0.89 -8.59
C GLN A 228 -1.49 0.07 -9.46
N SER A 229 -0.40 0.64 -9.96
CA SER A 229 0.47 -0.06 -10.92
C SER A 229 1.94 0.02 -10.54
N ILE A 230 2.51 1.21 -10.42
CA ILE A 230 3.95 1.39 -10.25
C ILE A 230 4.41 0.86 -8.88
N ASP A 231 3.78 1.30 -7.80
CA ASP A 231 4.20 0.97 -6.44
C ASP A 231 3.95 -0.51 -6.14
N LEU A 232 2.82 -1.07 -6.60
CA LEU A 232 2.53 -2.51 -6.48
C LEU A 232 3.52 -3.36 -7.30
N TYR A 233 3.89 -2.89 -8.49
CA TYR A 233 4.89 -3.58 -9.32
C TYR A 233 6.23 -3.65 -8.60
N PHE A 234 6.76 -2.54 -8.12
CA PHE A 234 8.07 -2.55 -7.45
C PHE A 234 8.02 -3.20 -6.05
N LYS A 235 6.86 -3.19 -5.38
CA LYS A 235 6.64 -3.97 -4.16
C LYS A 235 6.72 -5.48 -4.44
N SER A 236 6.21 -5.95 -5.57
CA SER A 236 6.18 -7.38 -5.96
C SER A 236 7.43 -7.87 -6.71
N LYS A 237 8.03 -7.01 -7.54
CA LYS A 237 9.13 -7.33 -8.45
C LYS A 237 10.48 -6.78 -8.04
N GLY A 238 10.56 -6.21 -6.84
CA GLY A 238 11.78 -5.60 -6.32
C GLY A 238 11.98 -4.20 -6.87
N ASN A 239 12.69 -3.38 -6.08
CA ASN A 239 12.87 -1.96 -6.34
C ASN A 239 14.35 -1.63 -6.65
N SER A 240 14.94 -2.46 -7.50
CA SER A 240 16.34 -2.46 -7.92
C SER A 240 16.38 -2.59 -9.44
N GLU A 241 17.54 -2.38 -10.07
CA GLU A 241 17.67 -2.60 -11.51
C GLU A 241 17.54 -4.10 -11.88
N ILE A 242 17.83 -4.97 -10.92
CA ILE A 242 17.68 -6.42 -11.04
C ILE A 242 16.25 -6.81 -10.64
N LEU A 243 15.59 -7.53 -11.55
CA LEU A 243 14.26 -8.11 -11.33
C LEU A 243 14.31 -9.11 -10.18
N LYS A 244 13.47 -8.92 -9.16
CA LYS A 244 13.25 -9.87 -8.08
C LYS A 244 11.86 -10.49 -8.20
N HIS A 245 11.68 -11.63 -7.56
CA HIS A 245 10.38 -12.27 -7.44
C HIS A 245 10.04 -12.40 -5.95
N LYS A 246 9.47 -11.34 -5.37
CA LYS A 246 8.95 -11.42 -3.98
C LYS A 246 7.66 -12.25 -3.90
N TYR A 247 6.92 -12.31 -5.01
CA TYR A 247 5.73 -13.14 -5.21
C TYR A 247 5.83 -13.91 -6.54
N ASN A 248 4.76 -14.64 -6.91
CA ASN A 248 4.68 -15.51 -8.10
C ASN A 248 5.38 -14.92 -9.35
N PRO A 249 6.38 -15.61 -9.94
CA PRO A 249 7.18 -15.11 -11.07
C PRO A 249 6.38 -14.98 -12.38
N ASN A 250 5.20 -15.59 -12.44
CA ASN A 250 4.31 -15.57 -13.59
C ASN A 250 3.12 -14.62 -13.42
N LYS A 251 3.02 -13.91 -12.29
CA LYS A 251 2.02 -12.86 -12.09
C LYS A 251 2.67 -11.51 -11.92
N VAL A 252 1.94 -10.46 -12.21
CA VAL A 252 2.34 -9.09 -11.95
C VAL A 252 1.28 -8.42 -11.08
N ASP A 253 1.72 -7.83 -9.97
CA ASP A 253 0.83 -7.07 -9.09
C ASP A 253 0.83 -5.63 -9.60
N MET A 254 0.01 -5.38 -10.62
CA MET A 254 -0.20 -4.05 -11.19
C MET A 254 -1.54 -3.98 -11.91
N GLY A 255 -2.21 -2.82 -11.85
CA GLY A 255 -3.38 -2.54 -12.66
C GLY A 255 -3.00 -2.29 -14.13
N PRO A 256 -3.82 -2.76 -15.10
CA PRO A 256 -3.62 -2.44 -16.51
C PRO A 256 -3.89 -0.95 -16.78
N ILE A 257 -3.34 -0.44 -17.90
CA ILE A 257 -3.72 0.89 -18.40
C ILE A 257 -4.94 0.75 -19.31
N LEU A 258 -6.03 1.38 -18.90
CA LEU A 258 -7.25 1.46 -19.70
C LEU A 258 -7.10 2.47 -20.84
N LYS A 259 -7.76 2.23 -21.97
CA LYS A 259 -7.73 3.13 -23.15
C LYS A 259 -8.06 4.59 -22.80
N GLN A 260 -9.02 4.80 -21.91
CA GLN A 260 -9.44 6.12 -21.44
C GLN A 260 -8.29 6.96 -20.86
N LYS A 261 -7.28 6.32 -20.25
CA LYS A 261 -6.10 7.02 -19.73
C LYS A 261 -5.23 7.61 -20.84
N TYR A 262 -5.18 6.99 -22.02
CA TYR A 262 -4.50 7.54 -23.19
C TYR A 262 -5.30 8.71 -23.80
N ASP A 263 -6.62 8.59 -23.87
CA ASP A 263 -7.49 9.69 -24.33
C ASP A 263 -7.32 10.94 -23.43
N ASN A 264 -7.13 10.75 -22.12
CA ASN A 264 -6.84 11.83 -21.17
C ASN A 264 -5.48 12.52 -21.44
N ILE A 265 -4.46 11.79 -21.91
CA ILE A 265 -3.17 12.38 -22.32
C ILE A 265 -3.37 13.31 -23.53
N GLU A 266 -4.15 12.91 -24.52
CA GLU A 266 -4.44 13.77 -25.67
C GLU A 266 -5.25 15.01 -25.26
N LYS A 267 -6.26 14.81 -24.40
CA LYS A 267 -7.08 15.90 -23.84
C LYS A 267 -6.22 16.92 -23.11
N VAL A 268 -5.31 16.49 -22.23
CA VAL A 268 -4.48 17.40 -21.44
C VAL A 268 -3.46 18.15 -22.30
N LYS A 269 -2.85 17.49 -23.31
CA LYS A 269 -1.97 18.15 -24.28
C LYS A 269 -2.71 19.21 -25.09
N LYS A 270 -3.94 18.91 -25.52
CA LYS A 270 -4.78 19.88 -26.23
C LYS A 270 -5.12 21.09 -25.35
N ALA A 271 -5.48 20.86 -24.08
CA ALA A 271 -5.74 21.92 -23.12
C ALA A 271 -4.50 22.79 -22.87
N ALA A 272 -3.31 22.20 -22.74
CA ALA A 272 -2.07 22.94 -22.57
C ALA A 272 -1.70 23.82 -23.76
N ASN A 273 -2.05 23.39 -24.97
CA ASN A 273 -1.84 24.19 -26.16
C ASN A 273 -2.90 25.29 -26.37
N SER A 274 -4.07 25.21 -25.72
CA SER A 274 -5.13 26.21 -25.85
C SER A 274 -4.91 27.46 -24.99
N ASN A 275 -5.69 28.50 -25.27
CA ASN A 275 -5.82 29.68 -24.41
C ASN A 275 -6.90 29.45 -23.33
N PRO A 276 -6.88 30.23 -22.23
CA PRO A 276 -5.78 31.12 -21.81
C PRO A 276 -4.52 30.32 -21.42
N LYS A 277 -3.36 30.97 -21.47
CA LYS A 277 -2.09 30.35 -21.04
C LYS A 277 -2.01 30.29 -19.52
N ILE A 278 -1.54 29.17 -19.00
CA ILE A 278 -1.21 28.99 -17.58
C ILE A 278 0.31 28.79 -17.50
N GLU A 279 0.97 29.34 -16.47
CA GLU A 279 2.46 29.28 -16.31
C GLU A 279 3.01 27.85 -16.45
N ILE A 280 2.19 26.83 -16.14
CA ILE A 280 2.60 25.43 -16.09
C ILE A 280 2.35 24.64 -17.38
N ASP A 281 1.84 25.26 -18.45
CA ASP A 281 1.46 24.57 -19.69
C ASP A 281 2.60 23.69 -20.26
N GLU A 282 3.82 24.21 -20.28
CA GLU A 282 5.00 23.48 -20.79
C GLU A 282 5.36 22.27 -19.91
N TYR A 283 5.23 22.41 -18.59
CA TYR A 283 5.46 21.32 -17.64
C TYR A 283 4.41 20.22 -17.79
N VAL A 284 3.15 20.61 -18.04
CA VAL A 284 2.06 19.66 -18.31
C VAL A 284 2.33 18.87 -19.59
N ILE A 285 2.75 19.51 -20.67
CA ILE A 285 3.07 18.81 -21.93
C ILE A 285 4.20 17.82 -21.71
N LYS A 286 5.29 18.25 -21.07
CA LYS A 286 6.43 17.39 -20.75
C LYS A 286 6.02 16.19 -19.88
N LEU A 287 5.19 16.42 -18.87
CA LEU A 287 4.68 15.36 -18.01
C LEU A 287 3.77 14.40 -18.79
N ALA A 288 2.88 14.91 -19.66
CA ALA A 288 2.00 14.10 -20.49
C ALA A 288 2.76 13.20 -21.47
N ASP A 289 3.84 13.70 -22.08
CA ASP A 289 4.74 12.87 -22.89
C ASP A 289 5.41 11.80 -22.03
N ALA A 290 5.84 12.15 -20.82
CA ALA A 290 6.51 11.21 -19.94
C ALA A 290 5.56 10.11 -19.43
N THR A 291 4.34 10.48 -19.04
CA THR A 291 3.27 9.58 -18.60
C THR A 291 2.85 8.62 -19.71
N GLN A 292 2.79 9.08 -20.96
CA GLN A 292 2.51 8.20 -22.11
C GLN A 292 3.49 7.03 -22.18
N LYS A 293 4.79 7.30 -22.05
CA LYS A 293 5.82 6.27 -22.09
C LYS A 293 5.76 5.34 -20.86
N VAL A 294 5.40 5.85 -19.69
CA VAL A 294 5.12 5.00 -18.51
C VAL A 294 3.96 4.05 -18.79
N TYR A 295 2.87 4.56 -19.35
CA TYR A 295 1.70 3.76 -19.69
C TYR A 295 2.03 2.67 -20.71
N ASP A 296 2.79 3.02 -21.75
CA ASP A 296 3.26 2.06 -22.75
C ASP A 296 4.08 0.94 -22.10
N LEU A 297 5.02 1.27 -21.20
CA LEU A 297 5.83 0.29 -20.47
C LEU A 297 4.98 -0.59 -19.54
N ILE A 298 4.00 -0.02 -18.84
CA ILE A 298 3.07 -0.78 -18.01
C ILE A 298 2.26 -1.75 -18.88
N SER A 299 1.74 -1.31 -20.03
CA SER A 299 1.00 -2.17 -20.95
C SER A 299 1.88 -3.28 -21.54
N GLU A 300 3.16 -3.01 -21.83
CA GLU A 300 4.13 -4.01 -22.28
C GLU A 300 4.44 -5.05 -21.19
N ILE A 301 4.65 -4.60 -19.95
CA ILE A 301 4.87 -5.47 -18.78
C ILE A 301 3.63 -6.32 -18.52
N TYR A 302 2.44 -5.71 -18.48
CA TYR A 302 1.19 -6.41 -18.20
C TYR A 302 0.97 -7.57 -19.19
N TYR A 303 1.23 -7.32 -20.48
CA TYR A 303 1.18 -8.36 -21.52
C TYR A 303 2.23 -9.47 -21.30
N ALA A 304 3.48 -9.09 -20.99
CA ALA A 304 4.58 -10.05 -20.77
C ALA A 304 4.33 -11.02 -19.60
N TYR A 305 3.43 -10.66 -18.68
CA TYR A 305 2.97 -11.51 -17.58
C TYR A 305 1.63 -12.23 -17.88
N GLY A 306 1.23 -12.32 -19.15
CA GLY A 306 0.03 -13.04 -19.58
C GLY A 306 -1.27 -12.26 -19.37
N GLY A 307 -1.19 -10.94 -19.24
CA GLY A 307 -2.35 -10.06 -19.23
C GLY A 307 -3.11 -10.10 -20.57
N ASN A 308 -4.41 -9.77 -20.51
CA ASN A 308 -5.27 -9.73 -21.70
C ASN A 308 -4.75 -8.72 -22.74
N GLU A 309 -4.74 -9.14 -24.02
CA GLU A 309 -4.30 -8.33 -25.18
C GLU A 309 -5.11 -7.03 -25.34
N GLU A 310 -6.33 -6.97 -24.82
CA GLU A 310 -7.16 -5.75 -24.82
C GLU A 310 -6.49 -4.58 -24.06
N TYR A 311 -5.68 -4.89 -23.04
CA TYR A 311 -5.06 -3.90 -22.15
C TYR A 311 -3.53 -3.91 -22.20
N GLY A 312 -2.95 -4.94 -22.83
CA GLY A 312 -1.52 -5.18 -22.91
C GLY A 312 -1.01 -5.02 -24.34
N LYS A 313 0.22 -4.52 -24.48
CA LYS A 313 0.87 -4.36 -25.79
C LYS A 313 1.91 -5.44 -25.99
N LYS A 314 1.71 -6.28 -27.00
CA LYS A 314 2.69 -7.30 -27.38
C LYS A 314 4.02 -6.65 -27.77
N ASN A 315 5.11 -7.22 -27.26
CA ASN A 315 6.47 -6.85 -27.58
C ASN A 315 7.36 -8.09 -27.47
N ASP A 316 8.58 -8.02 -28.02
CA ASP A 316 9.54 -9.12 -28.04
C ASP A 316 10.54 -9.08 -26.86
N LYS A 317 10.38 -8.12 -25.93
CA LYS A 317 11.30 -7.95 -24.81
C LYS A 317 11.02 -8.99 -23.72
N THR A 318 12.08 -9.42 -23.02
CA THR A 318 11.93 -10.27 -21.84
C THR A 318 11.43 -9.48 -20.64
N LYS A 319 10.92 -10.17 -19.60
CA LYS A 319 10.46 -9.55 -18.35
C LYS A 319 11.59 -8.75 -17.67
N GLU A 320 12.82 -9.23 -17.76
CA GLU A 320 14.01 -8.60 -17.19
C GLU A 320 14.38 -7.32 -17.96
N GLN A 321 14.29 -7.35 -19.30
CA GLN A 321 14.52 -6.16 -20.13
C GLN A 321 13.48 -5.08 -19.83
N LEU A 322 12.20 -5.47 -19.75
CA LEU A 322 11.11 -4.56 -19.40
C LEU A 322 11.26 -4.01 -17.98
N HIS A 323 11.61 -4.85 -17.01
CA HIS A 323 11.87 -4.41 -15.64
C HIS A 323 12.97 -3.35 -15.57
N LYS A 324 14.11 -3.61 -16.23
CA LYS A 324 15.25 -2.69 -16.27
C LYS A 324 14.89 -1.35 -16.92
N GLU A 325 14.16 -1.41 -18.04
CA GLU A 325 13.71 -0.21 -18.75
C GLU A 325 12.73 0.60 -17.89
N PHE A 326 11.77 -0.08 -17.25
CA PHE A 326 10.79 0.55 -16.39
C PHE A 326 11.42 1.15 -15.13
N TYR A 327 12.32 0.42 -14.46
CA TYR A 327 13.09 0.89 -13.31
C TYR A 327 13.87 2.18 -13.65
N ASN A 328 14.59 2.19 -14.77
CA ASN A 328 15.38 3.35 -15.16
C ASN A 328 14.50 4.53 -15.56
N TYR A 329 13.40 4.27 -16.27
CA TYR A 329 12.53 5.34 -16.73
C TYR A 329 11.67 5.94 -15.61
N VAL A 330 11.23 5.14 -14.63
CA VAL A 330 10.45 5.66 -13.50
C VAL A 330 11.26 6.64 -12.65
N LYS A 331 12.60 6.51 -12.57
CA LYS A 331 13.45 7.52 -11.94
C LYS A 331 13.39 8.88 -12.64
N GLU A 332 13.53 8.88 -13.97
CA GLU A 332 13.42 10.10 -14.78
C GLU A 332 12.00 10.68 -14.67
N TYR A 333 10.99 9.81 -14.69
CA TYR A 333 9.59 10.20 -14.55
C TYR A 333 9.29 10.86 -13.20
N ASP A 334 9.82 10.34 -12.09
CA ASP A 334 9.70 10.92 -10.75
C ASP A 334 10.28 12.36 -10.72
N GLU A 335 11.39 12.62 -11.41
CA GLU A 335 11.97 13.97 -11.50
C GLU A 335 11.10 14.93 -12.32
N ILE A 336 10.54 14.46 -13.45
CA ILE A 336 9.62 15.25 -14.29
C ILE A 336 8.36 15.60 -13.49
N TYR A 337 7.79 14.61 -12.81
CA TYR A 337 6.60 14.79 -11.97
C TYR A 337 6.89 15.73 -10.79
N SER A 338 8.03 15.59 -10.11
CA SER A 338 8.42 16.48 -9.02
C SER A 338 8.53 17.96 -9.46
N ASN A 339 9.09 18.20 -10.64
CA ASN A 339 9.20 19.56 -11.18
C ASN A 339 7.83 20.16 -11.55
N PHE A 340 6.94 19.35 -12.13
CA PHE A 340 5.56 19.75 -12.36
C PHE A 340 4.84 20.07 -11.04
N ASN A 341 4.86 19.16 -10.06
CA ASN A 341 4.15 19.34 -8.80
C ASN A 341 4.56 20.61 -8.05
N LYS A 342 5.86 20.90 -7.95
CA LYS A 342 6.34 22.14 -7.30
C LYS A 342 5.71 23.40 -7.88
N LYS A 343 5.48 23.41 -9.19
CA LYS A 343 4.86 24.53 -9.90
C LYS A 343 3.34 24.49 -9.77
N PHE A 344 2.74 23.31 -9.89
CA PHE A 344 1.30 23.16 -9.84
C PHE A 344 0.73 23.42 -8.45
N ASP A 345 1.45 23.06 -7.37
CA ASP A 345 1.05 23.36 -5.98
C ASP A 345 0.78 24.86 -5.78
N LYS A 346 1.63 25.73 -6.34
CA LYS A 346 1.42 27.19 -6.28
C LYS A 346 0.14 27.61 -6.99
N VAL A 347 -0.05 27.14 -8.23
CA VAL A 347 -1.25 27.42 -9.03
C VAL A 347 -2.51 26.90 -8.33
N SER A 348 -2.44 25.72 -7.71
CA SER A 348 -3.54 25.13 -6.96
C SER A 348 -3.90 25.93 -5.72
N ILE A 349 -2.92 26.45 -4.97
CA ILE A 349 -3.17 27.32 -3.82
C ILE A 349 -3.86 28.62 -4.25
N GLU A 350 -3.35 29.27 -5.30
CA GLU A 350 -3.95 30.50 -5.84
C GLU A 350 -5.38 30.26 -6.32
N HIS A 351 -5.62 29.14 -7.01
CA HIS A 351 -6.96 28.77 -7.46
C HIS A 351 -7.90 28.45 -6.28
N MET A 352 -7.44 27.69 -5.27
CA MET A 352 -8.22 27.42 -4.05
C MET A 352 -8.65 28.70 -3.34
N GLN A 353 -7.74 29.68 -3.21
CA GLN A 353 -8.06 30.97 -2.59
C GLN A 353 -9.07 31.77 -3.41
N SER A 354 -8.94 31.76 -4.74
CA SER A 354 -9.92 32.37 -5.65
C SER A 354 -11.30 31.73 -5.52
N GLU A 355 -11.39 30.39 -5.51
CA GLU A 355 -12.65 29.67 -5.35
C GLU A 355 -13.30 29.91 -3.98
N LEU A 356 -12.49 29.96 -2.91
CA LEU A 356 -12.98 30.27 -1.57
C LEU A 356 -13.66 31.65 -1.55
N LYS A 357 -13.02 32.66 -2.17
CA LYS A 357 -13.62 33.99 -2.31
C LYS A 357 -14.91 33.98 -3.15
N LYS A 358 -14.95 33.22 -4.24
CA LYS A 358 -16.18 33.08 -5.05
C LYS A 358 -17.34 32.50 -4.23
N TYR A 359 -17.09 31.50 -3.39
CA TYR A 359 -18.12 30.93 -2.51
C TYR A 359 -18.58 31.90 -1.43
N GLU A 360 -17.67 32.71 -0.88
CA GLU A 360 -18.00 33.79 0.06
C GLU A 360 -18.89 34.84 -0.61
N ASP A 361 -18.49 35.33 -1.79
CA ASP A 361 -19.24 36.33 -2.55
C ASP A 361 -20.61 35.83 -3.03
N SER A 362 -20.76 34.51 -3.27
CA SER A 362 -22.04 33.89 -3.67
C SER A 362 -22.88 33.39 -2.50
N GLU A 363 -22.45 33.62 -1.25
CA GLU A 363 -23.08 33.12 -0.03
C GLU A 363 -23.27 31.57 0.00
N ASP A 364 -22.46 30.82 -0.79
CA ASP A 364 -22.44 29.35 -0.76
C ASP A 364 -21.57 28.87 0.42
N MET A 365 -22.09 29.06 1.62
CA MET A 365 -21.35 28.78 2.85
C MET A 365 -20.97 27.30 2.97
N ASP A 366 -21.79 26.37 2.46
CA ASP A 366 -21.52 24.92 2.44
C ASP A 366 -20.23 24.61 1.69
N SER A 367 -20.10 25.10 0.45
CA SER A 367 -18.87 24.93 -0.33
C SER A 367 -17.70 25.71 0.27
N TYR A 368 -17.95 26.91 0.82
CA TYR A 368 -16.95 27.73 1.49
C TYR A 368 -16.30 27.01 2.67
N HIS A 369 -17.06 26.58 3.68
CA HIS A 369 -16.47 25.96 4.87
C HIS A 369 -15.84 24.59 4.55
N THR A 370 -16.39 23.84 3.60
CA THR A 370 -15.78 22.59 3.12
C THR A 370 -14.39 22.84 2.50
N LEU A 371 -14.27 23.83 1.60
CA LEU A 371 -12.99 24.20 1.01
C LEU A 371 -12.02 24.81 2.04
N ASN A 372 -12.53 25.65 2.95
CA ASN A 372 -11.74 26.25 4.01
C ASN A 372 -11.11 25.16 4.91
N MET A 373 -11.84 24.09 5.22
CA MET A 373 -11.29 22.97 5.98
C MET A 373 -10.11 22.30 5.27
N LEU A 374 -10.21 22.09 3.96
CA LEU A 374 -9.12 21.52 3.16
C LEU A 374 -7.90 22.45 3.13
N ILE A 375 -8.12 23.76 2.94
CA ILE A 375 -7.04 24.77 2.96
C ILE A 375 -6.35 24.79 4.33
N LYS A 376 -7.11 24.83 5.43
CA LYS A 376 -6.53 24.84 6.79
C LYS A 376 -5.82 23.54 7.15
N SER A 377 -6.32 22.41 6.67
CA SER A 377 -5.62 21.12 6.82
C SER A 377 -4.29 21.13 6.04
N GLU A 378 -4.29 21.68 4.82
CA GLU A 378 -3.07 21.82 4.02
C GLU A 378 -2.04 22.75 4.68
N GLU A 379 -2.47 23.86 5.27
CA GLU A 379 -1.58 24.78 6.01
C GLU A 379 -0.86 24.05 7.16
N LEU A 380 -1.57 23.24 7.93
CA LEU A 380 -0.98 22.42 8.99
C LEU A 380 0.00 21.39 8.43
N TYR A 381 -0.36 20.68 7.36
CA TYR A 381 0.54 19.73 6.72
C TYR A 381 1.81 20.40 6.16
N ARG A 382 1.66 21.56 5.51
CA ARG A 382 2.79 22.33 4.98
C ARG A 382 3.74 22.79 6.06
N TYR A 383 3.26 23.14 7.26
CA TYR A 383 4.14 23.44 8.38
C TYR A 383 5.12 22.29 8.67
N PHE A 384 4.66 21.03 8.62
CA PHE A 384 5.54 19.86 8.80
C PHE A 384 6.54 19.71 7.66
N ILE A 385 6.10 19.94 6.42
CA ILE A 385 6.94 19.80 5.24
C ILE A 385 8.01 20.90 5.18
N ASP A 386 7.62 22.15 5.36
CA ASP A 386 8.47 23.33 5.23
C ASP A 386 9.52 23.38 6.36
N ASN A 387 9.20 22.82 7.54
CA ASN A 387 10.12 22.71 8.68
C ASN A 387 10.79 21.33 8.80
N ASN A 388 10.58 20.42 7.84
CA ASN A 388 11.12 19.05 7.84
C ASN A 388 10.87 18.30 9.16
N ILE A 389 9.65 18.41 9.71
CA ILE A 389 9.22 17.74 10.94
C ILE A 389 8.78 16.32 10.61
N THR A 390 9.44 15.35 11.20
CA THR A 390 9.26 13.90 11.08
C THR A 390 9.09 13.31 12.49
N ASN A 391 8.85 12.01 12.61
CA ASN A 391 8.84 11.34 13.92
C ASN A 391 10.18 11.56 14.66
N LYS A 392 11.31 11.70 13.96
CA LYS A 392 12.63 11.85 14.59
C LYS A 392 12.82 13.16 15.34
N ASN A 393 12.15 14.23 14.92
CA ASN A 393 12.33 15.58 15.46
C ASN A 393 11.00 16.25 15.90
N LEU A 394 9.90 15.49 15.94
CA LEU A 394 8.58 15.95 16.38
C LEU A 394 8.64 16.70 17.72
N PHE A 395 9.27 16.11 18.73
CA PHE A 395 9.31 16.68 20.08
C PHE A 395 10.20 17.94 20.21
N SER A 396 10.88 18.33 19.13
CA SER A 396 11.69 19.55 19.05
C SER A 396 11.08 20.60 18.12
N MET A 397 9.84 20.40 17.64
CA MET A 397 9.17 21.36 16.78
C MET A 397 8.85 22.67 17.50
N ASN A 398 8.69 23.75 16.72
CA ASN A 398 8.20 25.02 17.25
C ASN A 398 6.71 24.94 17.61
N LEU A 399 6.43 24.51 18.84
CA LEU A 399 5.05 24.24 19.28
C LEU A 399 4.18 25.52 19.30
N ASP A 400 4.75 26.69 19.57
CA ASP A 400 4.00 27.95 19.61
C ASP A 400 3.56 28.39 18.22
N GLU A 401 4.39 28.18 17.20
CA GLU A 401 4.02 28.44 15.80
C GLU A 401 2.95 27.46 15.32
N TYR A 402 3.11 26.17 15.64
CA TYR A 402 2.11 25.16 15.32
C TYR A 402 0.75 25.44 15.99
N LYS A 403 0.74 25.83 17.26
CA LYS A 403 -0.50 26.16 17.98
C LYS A 403 -1.27 27.32 17.33
N LYS A 404 -0.58 28.32 16.79
CA LYS A 404 -1.25 29.43 16.06
C LYS A 404 -1.99 28.93 14.82
N LEU A 405 -1.36 28.06 14.04
CA LEU A 405 -2.00 27.43 12.87
C LEU A 405 -3.16 26.52 13.30
N LEU A 406 -2.97 25.76 14.39
CA LEU A 406 -3.98 24.88 14.94
C LEU A 406 -5.21 25.65 15.45
N ASP A 407 -5.02 26.83 16.05
CA ASP A 407 -6.11 27.69 16.51
C ASP A 407 -6.98 28.16 15.34
N ASP A 408 -6.37 28.54 14.22
CA ASP A 408 -7.10 28.96 13.02
C ASP A 408 -7.83 27.78 12.35
N TYR A 409 -7.20 26.60 12.32
CA TYR A 409 -7.85 25.35 11.92
C TYR A 409 -9.05 25.01 12.82
N ASN A 410 -8.90 25.12 14.14
CA ASN A 410 -9.95 24.79 15.10
C ASN A 410 -11.15 25.75 14.98
N LYS A 411 -10.93 27.04 14.69
CA LYS A 411 -12.02 27.98 14.36
C LYS A 411 -12.77 27.54 13.10
N ALA A 412 -12.04 27.22 12.02
CA ALA A 412 -12.65 26.73 10.79
C ALA A 412 -13.45 25.44 11.01
N TYR A 413 -12.94 24.53 11.84
CA TYR A 413 -13.63 23.29 12.21
C TYR A 413 -14.95 23.54 12.94
N LEU A 414 -14.99 24.48 13.89
CA LEU A 414 -16.21 24.85 14.59
C LEU A 414 -17.27 25.43 13.65
N ASP A 415 -16.87 26.21 12.65
CA ASP A 415 -17.79 26.74 11.64
C ASP A 415 -18.27 25.65 10.68
N PHE A 416 -17.39 24.76 10.26
CA PHE A 416 -17.75 23.57 9.48
C PHE A 416 -18.75 22.67 10.19
N GLN A 417 -18.61 22.45 11.51
CA GLN A 417 -19.54 21.64 12.29
C GLN A 417 -20.96 22.20 12.35
N LYS A 418 -21.14 23.52 12.20
CA LYS A 418 -22.46 24.16 12.19
C LYS A 418 -23.23 23.89 10.89
N GLN A 419 -22.57 23.32 9.88
CA GLN A 419 -23.18 23.09 8.58
C GLN A 419 -24.07 21.86 8.55
N ASP A 420 -25.30 22.08 8.10
CA ASP A 420 -26.16 21.01 7.62
C ASP A 420 -25.89 20.79 6.13
N ILE A 421 -24.74 20.16 5.79
CA ILE A 421 -24.38 19.86 4.40
C ILE A 421 -25.50 19.04 3.76
N LYS A 422 -26.38 19.70 2.98
CA LYS A 422 -27.58 19.08 2.40
C LYS A 422 -27.19 18.15 1.25
N GLY A 423 -27.90 17.02 1.15
CA GLY A 423 -27.72 16.04 0.07
C GLY A 423 -27.02 14.74 0.46
N GLY A 424 -26.98 14.40 1.75
CA GLY A 424 -26.31 13.23 2.37
C GLY A 424 -26.06 12.03 1.45
N THR A 425 -24.94 12.09 0.74
CA THR A 425 -24.35 10.94 0.06
C THR A 425 -23.39 10.24 1.02
N THR A 426 -23.02 8.99 0.72
CA THR A 426 -21.94 8.28 1.43
C THR A 426 -20.65 9.09 1.46
N HIS A 427 -20.38 9.90 0.42
CA HIS A 427 -19.19 10.74 0.31
C HIS A 427 -19.23 11.97 1.24
N THR A 428 -20.40 12.59 1.41
CA THR A 428 -20.56 13.67 2.40
C THR A 428 -20.30 13.18 3.83
N SER A 429 -20.79 11.98 4.15
CA SER A 429 -20.50 11.33 5.44
C SER A 429 -19.02 10.98 5.59
N GLY A 430 -18.42 10.38 4.55
CA GLY A 430 -16.99 10.05 4.54
C GLY A 430 -16.10 11.29 4.73
N PHE A 431 -16.40 12.39 4.03
CA PHE A 431 -15.67 13.65 4.22
C PHE A 431 -15.73 14.15 5.66
N LYS A 432 -16.92 14.17 6.28
CA LYS A 432 -17.09 14.58 7.68
C LYS A 432 -16.30 13.68 8.64
N GLU A 433 -16.29 12.37 8.39
CA GLU A 433 -15.54 11.41 9.20
C GLU A 433 -14.03 11.62 9.10
N PHE A 434 -13.49 11.85 7.89
CA PHE A 434 -12.07 12.16 7.72
C PHE A 434 -11.68 13.51 8.32
N VAL A 435 -12.53 14.53 8.20
CA VAL A 435 -12.33 15.82 8.88
C VAL A 435 -12.28 15.65 10.40
N GLN A 436 -13.19 14.85 10.97
CA GLN A 436 -13.18 14.55 12.41
C GLN A 436 -11.91 13.78 12.83
N ALA A 437 -11.51 12.76 12.08
CA ALA A 437 -10.31 11.99 12.36
C ALA A 437 -9.04 12.86 12.28
N TYR A 438 -8.95 13.70 11.25
CA TYR A 438 -7.86 14.67 11.10
C TYR A 438 -7.84 15.66 12.26
N HIS A 439 -8.99 16.24 12.62
CA HIS A 439 -9.11 17.17 13.75
C HIS A 439 -8.59 16.57 15.06
N SER A 440 -9.01 15.35 15.39
CA SER A 440 -8.53 14.62 16.57
C SER A 440 -7.01 14.41 16.50
N PHE A 441 -6.50 13.99 15.35
CA PHE A 441 -5.07 13.74 15.17
C PHE A 441 -4.22 15.00 15.34
N VAL A 442 -4.55 16.10 14.64
CA VAL A 442 -3.75 17.34 14.69
C VAL A 442 -3.79 18.01 16.07
N ASN A 443 -4.90 17.90 16.81
CA ASN A 443 -4.94 18.37 18.19
C ASN A 443 -4.09 17.48 19.12
N ASN A 444 -4.05 16.17 18.87
CA ASN A 444 -3.25 15.25 19.69
C ASN A 444 -1.73 15.44 19.53
N ILE A 445 -1.27 15.99 18.41
CA ILE A 445 0.14 16.34 18.22
C ILE A 445 0.65 17.26 19.35
N VAL A 446 -0.20 18.17 19.84
CA VAL A 446 0.17 19.03 20.99
C VAL A 446 0.46 18.21 22.24
N ASN A 447 -0.34 17.18 22.51
CA ASN A 447 -0.13 16.27 23.63
C ASN A 447 1.14 15.43 23.43
N MET A 448 1.35 14.90 22.22
CA MET A 448 2.55 14.13 21.87
C MET A 448 3.82 14.94 22.15
N VAL A 449 3.84 16.21 21.73
CA VAL A 449 4.99 17.11 21.94
C VAL A 449 5.19 17.47 23.41
N ASN A 450 4.12 17.87 24.11
CA ASN A 450 4.21 18.25 25.53
C ASN A 450 4.67 17.09 26.42
N ASN A 451 4.15 15.89 26.16
CA ASN A 451 4.42 14.69 26.96
C ASN A 451 5.62 13.89 26.46
N LYS A 452 6.23 14.29 25.33
CA LYS A 452 7.34 13.61 24.66
C LYS A 452 7.07 12.11 24.43
N THR A 453 5.86 11.81 23.98
CA THR A 453 5.41 10.43 23.73
C THR A 453 4.63 10.36 22.42
N PHE A 454 4.74 9.23 21.73
CA PHE A 454 3.86 8.89 20.61
C PHE A 454 2.58 8.19 21.07
N ASP A 455 2.50 7.84 22.35
CA ASP A 455 1.31 7.23 22.95
C ASP A 455 0.17 8.25 22.92
N SER A 456 -0.80 7.98 22.06
CA SER A 456 -1.82 8.92 21.64
C SER A 456 -2.99 9.03 22.61
N GLY A 457 -3.04 8.21 23.67
CA GLY A 457 -4.34 7.76 24.18
C GLY A 457 -5.09 6.99 23.07
N GLU A 458 -6.22 6.37 23.38
CA GLU A 458 -7.03 5.70 22.35
C GLU A 458 -7.44 6.72 21.26
N LEU A 459 -6.76 6.68 20.11
CA LEU A 459 -7.29 7.21 18.87
C LEU A 459 -8.33 6.20 18.40
N ASP A 460 -9.54 6.29 18.96
CA ASP A 460 -10.67 5.49 18.51
C ASP A 460 -11.00 5.87 17.05
N ALA A 461 -10.29 5.27 16.10
CA ALA A 461 -10.82 5.13 14.76
C ALA A 461 -12.10 4.31 14.91
N LYS A 462 -13.26 4.92 14.63
CA LYS A 462 -14.52 4.20 14.57
C LYS A 462 -14.34 2.92 13.72
N PRO A 463 -14.94 1.79 14.11
CA PRO A 463 -14.89 0.56 13.32
C PRO A 463 -15.33 0.84 11.87
N GLY A 464 -14.45 0.57 10.90
CA GLY A 464 -14.77 0.64 9.47
C GLY A 464 -14.00 1.68 8.63
N LEU A 465 -13.25 2.60 9.24
CA LEU A 465 -12.31 3.47 8.52
C LEU A 465 -10.93 2.82 8.47
N VAL A 466 -10.36 2.64 7.28
CA VAL A 466 -8.94 2.30 7.14
C VAL A 466 -8.15 3.50 7.66
N GLY A 467 -7.50 3.35 8.81
CA GLY A 467 -6.56 4.34 9.35
C GLY A 467 -5.22 4.29 8.61
N PRO A 468 -4.38 5.32 8.74
CA PRO A 468 -3.00 5.22 8.30
C PRO A 468 -2.26 4.16 9.13
N ASP A 469 -1.26 3.50 8.55
CA ASP A 469 -0.43 2.54 9.29
C ASP A 469 0.27 3.27 10.46
N ASP A 470 0.16 2.74 11.68
CA ASP A 470 0.68 3.41 12.88
C ASP A 470 2.21 3.58 12.87
N ASP A 471 2.91 2.77 12.07
CA ASP A 471 4.36 2.81 11.86
C ASP A 471 4.82 3.90 10.88
N GLU A 472 3.88 4.61 10.24
CA GLU A 472 4.21 5.68 9.29
C GLU A 472 4.73 6.96 9.97
N ASP A 473 5.53 7.71 9.21
CA ASP A 473 5.97 9.03 9.63
C ASP A 473 4.77 9.98 9.77
N ILE A 474 4.83 10.91 10.72
CA ILE A 474 3.74 11.86 10.99
C ILE A 474 3.32 12.64 9.75
N GLN A 475 4.25 12.95 8.83
CA GLN A 475 3.91 13.60 7.55
C GLN A 475 3.00 12.72 6.69
N ALA A 476 3.28 11.42 6.60
CA ALA A 476 2.49 10.49 5.81
C ALA A 476 1.09 10.29 6.41
N ARG A 477 0.99 10.25 7.75
CA ARG A 477 -0.30 10.19 8.46
C ARG A 477 -1.16 11.44 8.22
N LEU A 478 -0.56 12.64 8.31
CA LEU A 478 -1.25 13.90 7.99
C LEU A 478 -1.74 13.91 6.55
N TYR A 479 -0.86 13.52 5.62
CA TYR A 479 -1.16 13.48 4.21
C TYR A 479 -2.28 12.48 3.89
N PHE A 480 -2.30 11.31 4.52
CA PHE A 480 -3.33 10.29 4.34
C PHE A 480 -4.74 10.86 4.55
N TYR A 481 -4.98 11.55 5.66
CA TYR A 481 -6.28 12.14 5.92
C TYR A 481 -6.65 13.22 4.89
N ILE A 482 -5.69 14.06 4.49
CA ILE A 482 -5.90 15.10 3.48
C ILE A 482 -6.24 14.47 2.13
N ASP A 483 -5.52 13.42 1.70
CA ASP A 483 -5.80 12.69 0.47
C ASP A 483 -7.23 12.12 0.45
N ARG A 484 -7.67 11.55 1.58
CA ARG A 484 -9.03 11.05 1.74
C ARG A 484 -10.07 12.16 1.71
N MET A 485 -9.84 13.26 2.41
CA MET A 485 -10.71 14.44 2.34
C MET A 485 -10.81 14.98 0.89
N VAL A 486 -9.70 15.07 0.16
CA VAL A 486 -9.68 15.48 -1.26
C VAL A 486 -10.46 14.50 -2.14
N SER A 487 -10.28 13.19 -1.93
CA SER A 487 -11.00 12.16 -2.68
C SER A 487 -12.52 12.25 -2.48
N GLU A 488 -12.96 12.37 -1.23
CA GLU A 488 -14.38 12.52 -0.91
C GLU A 488 -14.94 13.84 -1.45
N TYR A 489 -14.19 14.93 -1.33
CA TYR A 489 -14.56 16.22 -1.92
C TYR A 489 -14.78 16.10 -3.43
N ASN A 490 -13.81 15.55 -4.17
CA ASN A 490 -13.91 15.38 -5.61
C ASN A 490 -15.14 14.54 -6.00
N SER A 491 -15.45 13.52 -5.19
CA SER A 491 -16.63 12.68 -5.37
C SER A 491 -17.92 13.45 -5.13
N ILE A 492 -18.02 14.23 -4.05
CA ILE A 492 -19.17 15.10 -3.77
C ILE A 492 -19.43 16.05 -4.95
N GLN A 493 -18.38 16.68 -5.47
CA GLN A 493 -18.50 17.62 -6.57
C GLN A 493 -18.97 16.91 -7.86
N LEU A 494 -18.56 15.66 -8.11
CA LEU A 494 -19.05 14.85 -9.23
C LEU A 494 -20.57 14.61 -9.16
N PHE A 495 -21.13 14.38 -7.96
CA PHE A 495 -22.56 14.14 -7.76
C PHE A 495 -23.43 15.41 -7.75
N LYS A 496 -22.82 16.60 -7.68
CA LYS A 496 -23.53 17.88 -7.90
C LYS A 496 -23.83 18.16 -9.38
N LYS A 497 -23.33 17.34 -10.31
CA LYS A 497 -23.67 17.35 -11.74
C LYS A 497 -25.02 16.68 -11.98
#